data_AF-A0A524BLR9-F1
#
_entry.id   AF-A0A524BLR9-F1
#
_cell.length_a   1.000
_cell.length_b   1.000
_cell.length_c   1.000
_cell.angle_alpha   90.00
_cell.angle_beta   90.00
_cell.angle_gamma   90.00
#
_symmetry.space_group_name_H-M   'P 1'
#
loop_
_entity.id
_entity.type
_entity.pdbx_description
1 polymer ?
#
loop_
_entity_poly.entity_id
_entity_poly.type
_entity_poly.pdbx_seq_one_letter_code
_entity_poly.pdbx_strand_id
1 'polypeptide(L)'
;MLVPPTKPTVALTKSRATISWQFPVGATTPSAFVIERKSGNAWVTVGEVAADKRTFATTVRALGGSAGKSVTVRVVATLGDQRAESPSTTARVPRR
;
A
#
# COMPACT_ATOMS: atom_id res chain seq x y z
N MET A 1 15.28 -14.81 4.14
CA MET A 1 13.97 -14.89 3.46
C MET A 1 13.29 -13.56 3.62
N LEU A 2 12.73 -13.01 2.54
CA LEU A 2 11.98 -11.76 2.61
C LEU A 2 10.70 -11.95 3.43
N VAL A 3 10.45 -11.05 4.39
CA VAL A 3 9.26 -11.09 5.25
C VAL A 3 8.23 -10.06 4.80
N PRO A 4 6.93 -10.28 5.05
CA PRO A 4 5.92 -9.30 4.66
C PRO A 4 6.00 -8.03 5.54
N PRO A 5 5.70 -6.85 4.99
CA PRO A 5 5.45 -5.66 5.79
C PRO A 5 4.25 -5.83 6.73
N THR A 6 4.12 -4.95 7.71
CA THR A 6 2.90 -4.91 8.53
C THR A 6 1.68 -4.54 7.69
N LYS A 7 0.49 -4.85 8.21
CA LYS A 7 -0.76 -4.32 7.66
C LYS A 7 -0.65 -2.78 7.54
N PRO A 8 -0.90 -2.20 6.35
CA PRO A 8 -0.72 -0.78 6.16
C PRO A 8 -1.87 0.00 6.78
N THR A 9 -1.57 1.20 7.29
CA THR A 9 -2.57 2.19 7.68
C THR A 9 -2.87 3.09 6.49
N VAL A 10 -4.14 3.42 6.27
CA VAL A 10 -4.58 4.25 5.13
C VAL A 10 -5.33 5.45 5.66
N ALA A 11 -4.73 6.63 5.54
CA ALA A 11 -5.37 7.90 5.82
C ALA A 11 -5.95 8.46 4.52
N LEU A 12 -7.27 8.67 4.48
CA LEU A 12 -7.96 9.21 3.31
C LEU A 12 -8.56 10.57 3.63
N THR A 13 -8.34 11.52 2.73
CA THR A 13 -9.14 12.75 2.64
C THR A 13 -10.03 12.68 1.41
N LYS A 14 -10.64 13.81 1.00
CA LYS A 14 -11.48 13.89 -0.20
C LYS A 14 -10.69 13.60 -1.49
N SER A 15 -9.41 13.96 -1.53
CA SER A 15 -8.59 13.90 -2.76
C SER A 15 -7.22 13.26 -2.57
N ARG A 16 -6.73 13.17 -1.32
CA ARG A 16 -5.42 12.61 -1.00
C ARG A 16 -5.55 11.31 -0.23
N ALA A 17 -4.57 10.44 -0.42
CA ALA A 17 -4.40 9.22 0.32
C ALA A 17 -2.95 9.11 0.79
N THR A 18 -2.75 8.77 2.05
CA THR A 18 -1.45 8.45 2.62
C THR A 18 -1.49 7.03 3.14
N ILE A 19 -0.57 6.20 2.67
CA ILE A 19 -0.44 4.80 3.06
C ILE A 19 0.86 4.67 3.83
N SER A 20 0.80 4.11 5.03
CA SER A 20 1.96 3.96 5.91
C SER A 20 2.07 2.52 6.40
N TRP A 21 3.28 2.00 6.52
CA TRP A 21 3.53 0.64 7.00
C TRP A 21 4.82 0.59 7.82
N GLN A 22 5.02 -0.50 8.54
CA GLN A 22 6.30 -0.82 9.16
C GLN A 22 6.90 -2.05 8.49
N PHE A 23 8.21 -2.19 8.62
CA PHE A 23 8.94 -3.37 8.17
C PHE A 23 9.80 -3.86 9.34
N PRO A 24 9.84 -5.18 9.62
CA PRO A 24 10.54 -5.71 10.79
C PRO A 24 12.01 -5.32 10.82
N VAL A 25 12.48 -4.86 11.98
CA VAL A 25 13.89 -4.57 12.21
C VAL A 25 14.68 -5.87 12.22
N GLY A 26 15.84 -5.91 11.56
CA GLY A 26 16.69 -7.10 11.47
C GLY A 26 16.26 -8.12 10.41
N ALA A 27 15.19 -7.86 9.66
CA ALA A 27 14.84 -8.66 8.49
C ALA A 27 15.67 -8.27 7.26
N THR A 28 15.72 -9.15 6.26
CA THR A 28 16.38 -8.88 4.98
C THR A 28 15.77 -7.63 4.33
N THR A 29 16.61 -6.61 4.08
CA THR A 29 16.19 -5.35 3.49
C THR A 29 15.66 -5.58 2.06
N PRO A 30 14.43 -5.17 1.73
CA PRO A 30 13.93 -5.23 0.36
C PRO A 30 14.66 -4.24 -0.54
N SER A 31 14.55 -4.39 -1.86
CA SER A 31 14.94 -3.35 -2.82
C SER A 31 13.92 -2.22 -2.87
N ALA A 32 12.62 -2.55 -2.78
CA ALA A 32 11.54 -1.58 -2.80
C ALA A 32 10.25 -2.13 -2.19
N PHE A 33 9.33 -1.21 -1.89
CA PHE A 33 7.94 -1.50 -1.54
C PHE A 33 7.01 -1.09 -2.67
N VAL A 34 6.23 -2.04 -3.16
CA VAL A 34 5.20 -1.81 -4.18
C VAL A 34 3.85 -1.65 -3.49
N ILE A 35 3.15 -0.57 -3.81
CA ILE A 35 1.81 -0.29 -3.30
C ILE A 35 0.83 -0.81 -4.33
N GLU A 36 -0.05 -1.71 -3.90
CA GLU A 36 -1.08 -2.28 -4.75
C GLU A 36 -2.46 -1.94 -4.23
N ARG A 37 -3.39 -1.74 -5.16
CA ARG A 37 -4.82 -1.58 -4.87
C ARG A 37 -5.61 -2.75 -5.40
N LYS A 38 -6.70 -3.08 -4.73
CA LYS A 38 -7.66 -4.07 -5.22
C LYS A 38 -8.52 -3.45 -6.33
N SER A 39 -8.64 -4.16 -7.45
CA SER A 39 -9.49 -3.80 -8.59
C SER A 39 -10.26 -5.04 -9.02
N GLY A 40 -11.52 -5.15 -8.59
CA GLY A 40 -12.30 -6.38 -8.69
C GLY A 40 -11.64 -7.52 -7.89
N ASN A 41 -11.25 -8.59 -8.59
CA ASN A 41 -10.55 -9.74 -8.01
C ASN A 41 -9.02 -9.68 -8.15
N ALA A 42 -8.50 -8.64 -8.82
CA ALA A 42 -7.08 -8.48 -9.08
C ALA A 42 -6.44 -7.38 -8.21
N TRP A 43 -5.11 -7.41 -8.13
CA TRP A 43 -4.30 -6.36 -7.53
C TRP A 43 -3.57 -5.60 -8.63
N VAL A 44 -3.59 -4.27 -8.54
CA VAL A 44 -2.98 -3.37 -9.53
C VAL A 44 -1.97 -2.48 -8.82
N THR A 45 -0.77 -2.38 -9.39
CA THR A 45 0.28 -1.48 -8.89
C THR A 45 -0.15 -0.03 -9.02
N VAL A 46 -0.03 0.72 -7.92
CA VAL A 46 -0.30 2.15 -7.85
C VAL A 46 1.01 2.94 -7.92
N GLY A 47 2.07 2.39 -7.35
CA GLY A 47 3.38 2.99 -7.34
C GLY A 47 4.37 2.16 -6.54
N GLU A 48 5.61 2.59 -6.58
CA GLU A 48 6.73 1.96 -5.90
C GLU A 48 7.46 3.00 -5.05
N VAL A 49 8.01 2.56 -3.93
CA VAL A 49 8.77 3.41 -3.01
C VAL A 49 10.05 2.70 -2.61
N ALA A 50 11.14 3.45 -2.56
CA ALA A 50 12.44 2.97 -2.11
C ALA A 50 12.36 2.34 -0.71
N ALA A 51 13.23 1.35 -0.47
CA ALA A 51 13.22 0.54 0.75
C ALA A 51 13.55 1.28 2.05
N ASP A 52 14.02 2.53 1.98
CA ASP A 52 14.23 3.41 3.15
C ASP A 52 12.93 4.13 3.57
N LYS A 53 11.92 4.19 2.70
CA LYS A 53 10.64 4.84 2.99
C LYS A 53 9.63 3.86 3.57
N ARG A 54 8.73 4.41 4.39
CA ARG A 54 7.65 3.68 5.08
C ARG A 54 6.27 4.29 4.82
N THR A 55 6.22 5.24 3.89
CA THR A 55 5.03 6.02 3.57
C THR A 55 4.94 6.23 2.06
N PHE A 56 3.71 6.25 1.55
CA PHE A 56 3.38 6.55 0.17
C PHE A 56 2.20 7.51 0.12
N ALA A 57 2.40 8.68 -0.47
CA ALA A 57 1.37 9.67 -0.66
C ALA A 57 0.89 9.65 -2.13
N THR A 58 -0.42 9.61 -2.32
CA THR A 58 -1.04 9.58 -3.64
C THR A 58 -2.40 10.28 -3.64
N THR A 59 -3.12 10.19 -4.74
CA THR A 59 -4.50 10.68 -4.84
C THR A 59 -5.49 9.55 -4.59
N VAL A 60 -6.67 9.89 -4.06
CA VAL A 60 -7.78 8.93 -3.91
C VAL A 60 -8.15 8.32 -5.26
N ARG A 61 -8.09 9.10 -6.35
CA ARG A 61 -8.36 8.64 -7.72
C ARG A 61 -7.36 7.58 -8.20
N ALA A 62 -6.08 7.71 -7.87
CA ALA A 62 -5.07 6.70 -8.20
C ALA A 62 -5.34 5.35 -7.51
N LEU A 63 -5.98 5.38 -6.34
CA LEU A 63 -6.49 4.19 -5.65
C LEU A 63 -7.82 3.66 -6.22
N GLY A 64 -8.34 4.27 -7.30
CA GLY A 64 -9.68 3.98 -7.83
C GLY A 64 -10.81 4.39 -6.89
N GLY A 65 -10.52 5.21 -5.88
CA GLY A 65 -11.49 5.69 -4.92
C GLY A 65 -12.29 6.87 -5.45
N SER A 66 -13.50 7.00 -4.93
CA SER A 66 -14.36 8.18 -5.07
C SER A 66 -15.14 8.38 -3.78
N ALA A 67 -15.71 9.57 -3.57
CA ALA A 67 -16.41 9.92 -2.34
C ALA A 67 -17.45 8.86 -1.95
N GLY A 68 -17.35 8.34 -0.73
CA GLY A 68 -18.27 7.34 -0.21
C GLY A 68 -18.03 5.90 -0.67
N LYS A 69 -17.04 5.64 -1.53
CA LYS A 69 -16.57 4.30 -1.90
C LYS A 69 -15.44 3.87 -0.98
N SER A 70 -15.18 2.57 -0.94
CA SER A 70 -14.05 1.98 -0.23
C SER A 70 -12.92 1.68 -1.19
N VAL A 71 -11.69 1.88 -0.73
CA VAL A 71 -10.47 1.46 -1.41
C VAL A 71 -9.79 0.40 -0.54
N THR A 72 -9.27 -0.63 -1.17
CA THR A 72 -8.50 -1.68 -0.51
C THR A 72 -7.09 -1.67 -1.05
N VAL A 73 -6.10 -1.61 -0.17
CA VAL A 73 -4.68 -1.53 -0.53
C VAL A 73 -3.86 -2.52 0.28
N ARG A 74 -2.72 -2.91 -0.29
CA ARG A 74 -1.67 -3.70 0.38
C ARG A 74 -0.29 -3.18 -0.03
N VAL A 75 0.72 -3.59 0.72
CA VAL A 75 2.12 -3.25 0.45
C VAL A 75 2.89 -4.54 0.22
N VAL A 76 3.67 -4.60 -0.84
CA VAL A 76 4.45 -5.77 -1.21
C VAL A 76 5.93 -5.40 -1.12
N ALA A 77 6.67 -6.06 -0.23
CA ALA A 77 8.12 -5.96 -0.23
C ALA A 77 8.68 -6.77 -1.42
N THR A 78 9.68 -6.24 -2.10
CA THR A 78 10.32 -6.89 -3.26
C THR A 78 11.83 -7.01 -3.01
N LEU A 79 12.43 -8.12 -3.44
CA LEU A 79 13.88 -8.34 -3.42
C LEU A 79 14.25 -9.32 -4.53
N GLY A 80 14.72 -8.80 -5.67
CA GLY A 80 14.87 -9.61 -6.89
C GLY A 80 13.52 -10.23 -7.27
N ASP A 81 13.50 -11.55 -7.45
CA ASP A 81 12.27 -12.30 -7.76
C ASP A 81 11.39 -12.59 -6.53
N GLN A 82 11.88 -12.30 -5.32
CA GLN A 82 11.11 -12.53 -4.09
C GLN A 82 10.12 -11.41 -3.85
N ARG A 83 8.91 -11.81 -3.44
CA ARG A 83 7.83 -10.90 -3.05
C ARG A 83 7.20 -11.35 -1.74
N ALA A 84 6.97 -10.40 -0.84
CA ALA A 84 6.29 -10.65 0.42
C ALA A 84 5.15 -9.64 0.62
N GLU A 85 3.92 -10.15 0.61
CA GLU A 85 2.71 -9.33 0.60
C GLU A 85 2.21 -9.08 2.03
N SER A 86 1.92 -7.82 2.36
CA SER A 86 1.28 -7.50 3.63
C SER A 86 -0.21 -7.82 3.62
N PRO A 87 -0.84 -7.98 4.80
CA PRO A 87 -2.29 -7.99 4.90
C PRO A 87 -2.91 -6.73 4.30
N SER A 88 -4.08 -6.85 3.67
CA SER A 88 -4.75 -5.69 3.07
C SER A 88 -5.49 -4.83 4.09
N THR A 89 -5.60 -3.53 3.79
CA THR A 89 -6.44 -2.59 4.52
C THR A 89 -7.50 -1.98 3.62
N THR A 90 -8.74 -1.98 4.09
CA THR A 90 -9.86 -1.30 3.43
C THR A 90 -10.19 -0.03 4.18
N ALA A 91 -10.25 1.09 3.46
CA ALA A 91 -10.60 2.39 4.01
C ALA A 91 -11.68 3.04 3.14
N ARG A 92 -12.63 3.74 3.79
CA ARG A 92 -13.73 4.43 3.11
C ARG A 92 -13.37 5.89 2.86
N VAL A 93 -13.55 6.35 1.63
CA VAL A 93 -13.35 7.76 1.27
C VAL A 93 -14.48 8.58 1.92
N PRO A 94 -14.16 9.64 2.69
CA PRO A 94 -15.17 10.48 3.32
C PRO A 94 -16.18 11.05 2.31
N ARG A 95 -17.47 11.04 2.68
CA ARG A 95 -18.51 11.80 1.97
C ARG A 95 -18.48 13.26 2.46
N ARG A 96 -18.87 14.18 1.58
CA ARG A 96 -18.97 15.61 1.92
C ARG A 96 -20.08 15.83 2.94
#